data_AF-A0A1Y4VZU6-F1
#
_entry.id   AF-A0A1Y4VZU6-F1
#
_cell.length_a   1.000
_cell.length_b   1.000
_cell.length_c   1.000
_cell.angle_alpha   90.00
_cell.angle_beta   90.00
_cell.angle_gamma   90.00
#
_symmetry.space_group_name_H-M   'P 1'
#
loop_
_entity.id
_entity.type
_entity.pdbx_description
1 polymer ?
#
loop_
_entity_poly.entity_id
_entity_poly.type
_entity_poly.pdbx_seq_one_letter_code
_entity_poly.pdbx_strand_id
1 'polypeptide(L)'
;MKYLKELLSRTEHHPAHIILGLVTAAIGIMLIIDDNYYFWPPDMAVFINSDCIGTWALFTGLGLIYVALQKAIPSQANLIWLLSQCAFVGGESFLEFANGIVTHNNHLIAFSFAMFGYLLLTFGVIRSNSLINRRIEKRIKDRDRKIAEGR
;
A
#
# COMPACT_ATOMS: atom_id res chain seq x y z
N MET A 1 9.92 -28.21 1.59
CA MET A 1 11.06 -27.28 1.41
C MET A 1 11.08 -26.52 0.07
N LYS A 2 10.75 -27.15 -1.08
CA LYS A 2 10.72 -26.48 -2.39
C LYS A 2 9.81 -25.25 -2.45
N TYR A 3 8.57 -25.36 -1.94
CA TYR A 3 7.59 -24.27 -1.90
C TYR A 3 8.05 -23.07 -1.05
N LEU A 4 8.71 -23.32 0.08
CA LEU A 4 9.22 -22.25 0.94
C LEU A 4 10.33 -21.45 0.24
N LYS A 5 11.25 -22.14 -0.44
CA LYS A 5 12.30 -21.50 -1.24
C LYS A 5 11.71 -20.67 -2.39
N GLU A 6 10.65 -21.18 -3.03
CA GLU A 6 9.96 -20.46 -4.09
C GLU A 6 9.25 -19.21 -3.56
N LEU A 7 8.57 -19.28 -2.41
CA LEU A 7 7.97 -18.11 -1.77
C LEU A 7 9.02 -17.06 -1.36
N LEU A 8 10.13 -17.47 -0.74
CA LEU A 8 11.25 -16.60 -0.40
C LEU A 8 11.79 -15.87 -1.63
N SER A 9 12.03 -16.61 -2.72
CA SER A 9 12.49 -15.99 -3.96
C SER A 9 11.50 -14.94 -4.49
N ARG A 10 10.19 -15.17 -4.39
CA ARG A 10 9.18 -14.18 -4.82
C ARG A 10 9.16 -12.93 -3.94
N THR A 11 9.35 -13.08 -2.63
CA THR A 11 9.44 -11.91 -1.72
C THR A 11 10.64 -11.01 -2.04
N GLU A 12 11.74 -11.57 -2.53
CA GLU A 12 12.94 -10.82 -2.94
C GLU A 12 12.72 -9.97 -4.20
N HIS A 13 11.77 -10.34 -5.07
CA HIS A 13 11.50 -9.62 -6.31
C HIS A 13 10.60 -8.39 -6.11
N HIS A 14 9.76 -8.41 -5.07
CA HIS A 14 8.80 -7.34 -4.77
C HIS A 14 8.86 -6.89 -3.30
N PRO A 15 10.06 -6.52 -2.78
CA PRO A 15 10.25 -6.24 -1.36
C PRO A 15 9.42 -5.03 -0.90
N ALA A 16 9.22 -4.05 -1.77
CA ALA A 16 8.41 -2.87 -1.46
C ALA A 16 6.95 -3.25 -1.18
N HIS A 17 6.34 -4.13 -1.97
CA HIS A 17 4.96 -4.59 -1.71
C HIS A 17 4.84 -5.39 -0.43
N ILE A 18 5.84 -6.20 -0.09
CA ILE A 18 5.87 -6.95 1.17
C ILE A 18 5.97 -6.00 2.36
N ILE A 19 6.89 -5.02 2.33
CA ILE A 19 7.04 -4.03 3.39
C ILE A 19 5.76 -3.20 3.51
N LEU A 20 5.24 -2.70 2.39
CA LEU A 20 3.99 -1.93 2.35
C LEU A 20 2.82 -2.73 2.92
N GLY A 21 2.76 -4.03 2.58
CA GLY A 21 1.69 -4.88 3.05
C GLY A 21 1.78 -5.24 4.53
N LEU A 22 2.98 -5.54 5.03
CA LEU A 22 3.21 -5.90 6.43
C LEU A 22 2.95 -4.74 7.39
N VAL A 23 3.47 -3.55 7.08
CA VAL A 23 3.27 -2.37 7.93
C VAL A 23 1.79 -2.00 7.98
N THR A 24 1.09 -1.98 6.85
CA THR A 24 -0.35 -1.65 6.84
C THR A 24 -1.19 -2.72 7.51
N ALA A 25 -0.86 -4.01 7.35
CA ALA A 25 -1.55 -5.07 8.06
C ALA A 25 -1.38 -4.94 9.58
N ALA A 26 -0.18 -4.60 10.04
CA ALA A 26 0.09 -4.36 11.46
C ALA A 26 -0.70 -3.16 12.00
N ILE A 27 -0.76 -2.05 11.27
CA ILE A 27 -1.61 -0.89 11.63
C ILE A 27 -3.08 -1.31 11.71
N GLY A 28 -3.57 -2.06 10.72
CA GLY A 28 -4.95 -2.54 10.72
C GLY A 28 -5.29 -3.41 11.93
N ILE A 29 -4.39 -4.32 12.31
CA ILE A 29 -4.56 -5.15 13.52
C ILE A 29 -4.59 -4.27 14.77
N MET A 30 -3.70 -3.28 14.89
CA MET A 30 -3.70 -2.37 16.02
C MET A 30 -5.02 -1.60 16.13
N LEU A 31 -5.55 -1.08 15.02
CA LEU A 31 -6.82 -0.36 15.00
C LEU A 31 -8.04 -1.24 15.33
N ILE A 32 -8.00 -2.54 15.04
CA ILE A 32 -9.05 -3.49 15.46
C ILE A 32 -8.97 -3.79 16.97
N ILE A 33 -7.78 -3.74 17.55
CA ILE A 33 -7.59 -4.05 18.97
C ILE A 33 -7.88 -2.82 19.85
N ASP A 34 -7.68 -1.61 19.33
CA ASP A 34 -7.84 -0.36 20.06
C ASP A 34 -9.04 0.48 19.58
N ASP A 35 -10.20 0.21 20.18
CA ASP A 35 -11.46 0.92 19.94
C ASP A 35 -11.43 2.43 20.29
N ASN A 36 -10.36 2.92 20.95
CA ASN A 36 -10.23 4.32 21.38
C ASN A 36 -8.98 4.99 20.83
N TYR A 37 -8.41 4.45 19.76
CA TYR A 37 -7.19 4.98 19.15
C TYR A 37 -7.34 6.46 18.74
N TYR A 38 -8.40 6.80 18.01
CA TYR A 38 -8.73 8.18 17.63
C TYR A 38 -9.73 8.81 18.57
N PHE A 39 -9.36 9.92 19.20
CA PHE A 39 -10.28 10.72 19.99
C PHE A 39 -10.70 12.03 19.28
N TRP A 40 -10.10 12.33 18.11
CA TRP A 40 -10.43 13.49 17.28
C TRP A 40 -10.53 13.09 15.80
N PRO A 41 -11.53 13.61 15.05
CA PRO A 41 -12.59 14.51 15.51
C PRO A 41 -13.64 13.76 16.36
N PRO A 42 -14.11 14.35 17.47
CA PRO A 42 -14.93 13.65 18.48
C PRO A 42 -16.25 13.12 17.91
N ASP A 43 -16.91 13.88 17.04
CA ASP A 43 -18.18 13.48 16.41
C ASP A 43 -18.01 12.31 15.42
N MET A 44 -16.79 12.04 14.98
CA MET A 44 -16.45 10.97 14.04
C MET A 44 -15.66 9.83 14.70
N ALA A 45 -15.27 9.97 15.97
CA ALA A 45 -14.42 9.00 16.66
C ALA A 45 -15.02 7.58 16.63
N VAL A 46 -16.33 7.46 16.86
CA VAL A 46 -17.05 6.17 16.81
C VAL A 46 -16.95 5.52 15.42
N PHE A 47 -17.00 6.31 14.36
CA PHE A 47 -16.89 5.79 13.00
C PHE A 47 -15.45 5.40 12.64
N ILE A 48 -14.50 6.28 12.97
CA ILE A 48 -13.08 6.11 12.61
C ILE A 48 -12.44 4.97 13.40
N ASN A 49 -12.81 4.79 14.67
CA ASN A 49 -12.37 3.65 15.49
C ASN A 49 -13.17 2.38 15.24
N SER A 50 -14.12 2.37 14.31
CA SER A 50 -14.82 1.12 14.03
C SER A 50 -13.84 0.09 13.46
N ASP A 51 -14.06 -1.18 13.82
CA ASP A 51 -13.35 -2.33 13.26
C ASP A 51 -13.29 -2.33 11.73
N CYS A 52 -14.24 -1.66 11.07
CA CYS A 52 -14.27 -1.51 9.61
C CYS A 52 -12.99 -0.84 9.07
N ILE A 53 -12.49 0.20 9.73
CA ILE A 53 -11.30 0.94 9.29
C ILE A 53 -10.04 0.09 9.45
N GLY A 54 -9.87 -0.53 10.62
CA GLY A 54 -8.76 -1.46 10.85
C GLY A 54 -8.82 -2.69 9.94
N THR A 55 -10.02 -3.21 9.68
CA THR A 55 -10.26 -4.29 8.72
C THR A 55 -9.87 -3.88 7.31
N TRP A 56 -10.27 -2.68 6.86
CA TRP A 56 -9.88 -2.16 5.54
C TRP A 56 -8.36 -2.08 5.37
N ALA A 57 -7.64 -1.61 6.39
CA ALA A 57 -6.19 -1.59 6.41
C ALA A 57 -5.59 -3.00 6.34
N LEU A 58 -6.09 -3.91 7.18
CA LEU A 58 -5.65 -5.30 7.21
C LEU A 58 -5.80 -5.98 5.84
N PHE A 59 -6.98 -5.87 5.22
CA PHE A 59 -7.21 -6.43 3.89
C PHE A 59 -6.34 -5.78 2.81
N THR A 60 -6.12 -4.47 2.89
CA THR A 60 -5.21 -3.77 1.98
C THR A 60 -3.78 -4.30 2.10
N GLY A 61 -3.31 -4.48 3.34
CA GLY A 61 -1.97 -5.03 3.61
C GLY A 61 -1.80 -6.47 3.09
N LEU A 62 -2.78 -7.33 3.38
CA LEU A 62 -2.80 -8.71 2.89
C LEU A 62 -2.90 -8.77 1.35
N GLY A 63 -3.67 -7.87 0.73
CA GLY A 63 -3.80 -7.77 -0.72
C GLY A 63 -2.48 -7.42 -1.42
N LEU A 64 -1.71 -6.49 -0.84
CA LEU A 64 -0.37 -6.14 -1.33
C LEU A 64 0.60 -7.33 -1.23
N ILE A 65 0.59 -8.05 -0.11
CA ILE A 65 1.40 -9.27 0.07
C ILE A 65 0.98 -10.33 -0.94
N TYR A 66 -0.32 -10.56 -1.08
CA TYR A 66 -0.86 -11.56 -2.00
C TYR A 66 -0.41 -11.31 -3.43
N VAL A 67 -0.47 -10.06 -3.89
CA VAL A 67 -0.02 -9.67 -5.23
C VAL A 67 1.49 -9.89 -5.39
N ALA A 68 2.29 -9.52 -4.40
CA ALA A 68 3.75 -9.72 -4.41
C ALA A 68 4.16 -11.20 -4.54
N LEU A 69 3.34 -12.10 -4.01
CA LEU A 69 3.59 -13.54 -4.04
C LEU A 69 3.11 -14.22 -5.35
N GLN A 70 2.47 -13.48 -6.27
CA GLN A 70 2.08 -14.04 -7.56
C GLN A 70 3.29 -14.25 -8.48
N LYS A 71 3.20 -15.24 -9.38
CA LYS A 71 4.26 -15.50 -10.39
C LYS A 71 4.43 -14.32 -11.35
N ALA A 72 3.35 -13.62 -11.63
CA ALA A 72 3.33 -12.38 -12.37
C ALA A 72 2.30 -11.47 -11.70
N ILE A 73 2.71 -10.23 -11.41
CA ILE A 73 1.83 -9.26 -10.77
C ILE A 73 0.75 -8.82 -11.75
N PRO A 74 -0.54 -9.11 -11.50
CA PRO A 74 -1.63 -8.59 -12.31
C PRO A 74 -1.71 -7.07 -12.17
N SER A 75 -1.59 -6.33 -13.28
CA SER A 75 -1.48 -4.87 -13.29
C SER A 75 -2.67 -4.16 -12.64
N GLN A 76 -3.88 -4.64 -12.87
CA GLN A 76 -5.11 -4.07 -12.29
C GLN A 76 -5.22 -4.30 -10.79
N ALA A 77 -5.07 -5.55 -10.32
CA ALA A 77 -5.18 -5.84 -8.89
C ALA A 77 -4.06 -5.15 -8.10
N ASN A 78 -2.84 -5.10 -8.65
CA ASN A 78 -1.74 -4.34 -8.07
C ASN A 78 -2.09 -2.85 -7.88
N LEU A 79 -2.65 -2.23 -8.92
CA LEU A 79 -3.03 -0.83 -8.85
C LEU A 79 -4.15 -0.60 -7.83
N ILE A 80 -5.15 -1.48 -7.77
CA ILE A 80 -6.25 -1.39 -6.80
C ILE A 80 -5.71 -1.42 -5.36
N TRP A 81 -4.83 -2.37 -5.04
CA TRP A 81 -4.26 -2.45 -3.69
C TRP A 81 -3.36 -1.27 -3.34
N LEU A 82 -2.56 -0.79 -4.30
CA LEU A 82 -1.73 0.40 -4.10
C LEU A 82 -2.55 1.69 -3.95
N LEU A 83 -3.69 1.81 -4.66
CA LEU A 83 -4.61 2.95 -4.49
C LEU A 83 -5.35 2.87 -3.15
N SER A 84 -5.79 1.68 -2.75
CA SER A 84 -6.38 1.43 -1.43
C SER A 84 -5.40 1.84 -0.32
N GLN A 85 -4.13 1.46 -0.47
CA GLN A 85 -3.04 1.87 0.43
C GLN A 85 -2.89 3.40 0.48
N CYS A 86 -2.85 4.07 -0.66
CA CYS A 86 -2.75 5.53 -0.69
C CYS A 86 -3.93 6.21 0.03
N ALA A 87 -5.14 5.71 -0.18
CA ALA A 87 -6.33 6.26 0.47
C ALA A 87 -6.29 6.06 1.99
N PHE A 88 -5.93 4.85 2.45
CA PHE A 88 -5.83 4.55 3.87
C PHE A 88 -4.73 5.37 4.56
N VAL A 89 -3.48 5.25 4.08
CA VAL A 89 -2.32 5.96 4.67
C VAL A 89 -2.49 7.46 4.58
N GLY A 90 -3.05 7.98 3.48
CA GLY A 90 -3.32 9.41 3.32
C GLY A 90 -4.35 9.93 4.33
N GLY A 91 -5.42 9.17 4.57
CA GLY A 91 -6.43 9.49 5.58
C GLY A 91 -5.84 9.45 7.00
N GLU A 92 -5.11 8.38 7.33
CA GLU A 92 -4.44 8.20 8.62
C GLU A 92 -3.44 9.33 8.90
N SER A 93 -2.56 9.64 7.93
CA SER A 93 -1.57 10.72 8.05
C SER A 93 -2.24 12.06 8.32
N PHE A 94 -3.36 12.34 7.63
CA PHE A 94 -4.11 13.57 7.83
C PHE A 94 -4.75 13.62 9.22
N LEU A 95 -5.40 12.53 9.65
CA LEU A 95 -6.05 12.45 10.96
C LEU A 95 -5.03 12.63 12.08
N GLU A 96 -3.88 11.96 12.00
CA GLU A 96 -2.81 12.06 13.00
C GLU A 96 -2.17 13.44 13.03
N PHE A 97 -1.97 14.05 11.86
CA PHE A 97 -1.45 15.41 11.78
C PHE A 97 -2.42 16.42 12.42
N ALA A 98 -3.70 16.34 12.05
CA ALA A 98 -4.72 17.24 12.58
C ALA A 98 -4.91 17.04 14.08
N ASN A 99 -4.97 15.78 14.53
CA ASN A 99 -5.06 15.42 15.93
C ASN A 99 -3.85 15.93 16.73
N GLY A 100 -2.64 15.76 16.19
CA GLY A 100 -1.40 16.25 16.76
C GLY A 100 -1.37 17.77 16.91
N ILE A 101 -1.89 18.52 15.94
CA ILE A 101 -2.04 19.98 16.04
C ILE A 101 -3.02 20.35 17.15
N VAL A 102 -4.22 19.76 17.15
CA VAL A 102 -5.29 20.10 18.11
C VAL A 102 -4.84 19.81 19.54
N THR A 103 -4.21 18.66 19.76
CA THR A 103 -3.75 18.24 21.09
C THR A 103 -2.37 18.74 21.47
N HIS A 104 -1.69 19.47 20.57
CA HIS A 104 -0.32 19.91 20.76
C HIS A 104 0.63 18.74 21.07
N ASN A 105 0.34 17.58 20.47
CA ASN A 105 1.09 16.35 20.67
C ASN A 105 2.11 16.16 19.54
N ASN A 106 3.36 16.51 19.83
CA ASN A 106 4.47 16.40 18.88
C ASN A 106 4.72 14.97 18.37
N HIS A 107 4.36 13.94 19.13
CA HIS A 107 4.54 12.55 18.70
C HIS A 107 3.60 12.21 17.53
N LEU A 108 2.34 12.65 17.58
CA LEU A 108 1.37 12.41 16.51
C LEU A 108 1.74 13.20 15.24
N ILE A 109 2.25 14.42 15.42
CA ILE A 109 2.79 15.22 14.31
C ILE A 109 3.97 14.49 13.67
N ALA A 110 4.96 14.03 14.46
CA ALA A 110 6.11 13.31 13.92
C ALA A 110 5.70 12.00 13.23
N PHE A 111 4.76 11.25 13.81
CA PHE A 111 4.20 10.04 13.21
C PHE A 111 3.52 10.32 11.87
N SER A 112 2.73 11.39 11.77
CA SER A 112 2.09 11.79 10.51
C SER A 112 3.10 12.11 9.39
N PHE A 113 4.25 12.72 9.72
CA PHE A 113 5.31 12.94 8.73
C PHE A 113 5.99 11.64 8.28
N ALA A 114 6.17 10.68 9.19
CA ALA A 114 6.63 9.34 8.81
C ALA A 114 5.64 8.68 7.84
N MET A 115 4.34 8.81 8.11
CA MET A 115 3.28 8.27 7.26
C MET A 115 3.15 8.99 5.92
N PHE A 116 3.41 10.30 5.84
CA PHE A 116 3.57 10.98 4.55
C PHE A 116 4.76 10.44 3.74
N GLY A 117 5.89 10.16 4.39
CA GLY A 117 7.03 9.50 3.75
C GLY A 117 6.65 8.12 3.18
N TYR A 118 5.86 7.36 3.93
CA TYR A 118 5.34 6.06 3.54
C TYR A 118 4.31 6.14 2.39
N LEU A 119 3.48 7.18 2.37
CA LEU A 119 2.59 7.51 1.25
C LEU A 119 3.38 7.83 -0.02
N LEU A 120 4.44 8.63 0.09
CA LEU A 120 5.33 8.95 -1.03
C LEU A 120 6.05 7.70 -1.56
N LEU A 121 6.44 6.78 -0.68
CA LEU A 121 6.98 5.47 -1.07
C LEU A 121 5.96 4.71 -1.93
N THR A 122 4.69 4.69 -1.52
CA THR A 122 3.60 4.03 -2.26
C THR A 122 3.43 4.65 -3.65
N PHE A 123 3.43 5.98 -3.76
CA PHE A 123 3.42 6.66 -5.07
C PHE A 123 4.66 6.33 -5.91
N GLY A 124 5.83 6.21 -5.28
CA GLY A 124 7.07 5.78 -5.93
C GLY A 124 6.96 4.38 -6.54
N VAL A 125 6.33 3.45 -5.83
CA VAL A 125 6.05 2.09 -6.31
C VAL A 125 5.07 2.12 -7.48
N ILE A 126 3.97 2.86 -7.38
CA ILE A 126 2.99 3.02 -8.47
C ILE A 126 3.67 3.55 -9.74
N ARG A 127 4.47 4.62 -9.60
CA ARG A 127 5.20 5.23 -10.73
C ARG A 127 6.18 4.25 -11.36
N SER A 128 6.94 3.52 -10.56
CA SER A 128 7.91 2.53 -11.03
C SER A 128 7.22 1.42 -11.83
N ASN A 129 6.11 0.88 -11.31
CA ASN A 129 5.30 -0.12 -12.00
C ASN A 129 4.74 0.40 -13.34
N SER A 130 4.25 1.64 -13.36
CA SER A 130 3.73 2.28 -14.59
C SER A 130 4.80 2.43 -15.67
N LEU A 131 6.03 2.83 -15.29
CA LEU A 131 7.15 2.96 -16.22
C LEU A 131 7.58 1.61 -16.81
N ILE A 132 7.58 0.55 -15.99
CA ILE A 132 7.88 -0.82 -16.45
C ILE A 132 6.83 -1.28 -17.46
N ASN A 133 5.54 -1.11 -17.16
CA ASN A 133 4.46 -1.50 -18.07
C ASN A 133 4.57 -0.79 -19.43
N ARG A 134 4.81 0.54 -19.43
CA ARG A 134 5.01 1.30 -20.67
C ARG A 134 6.20 0.79 -21.50
N ARG A 135 7.30 0.39 -20.85
CA ARG A 135 8.47 -0.19 -21.54
C ARG A 135 8.14 -1.54 -22.17
N ILE A 136 7.39 -2.39 -21.47
CA ILE A 136 6.95 -3.69 -21.99
C ILE A 136 6.02 -3.50 -23.19
N GLU A 137 5.01 -2.63 -23.07
CA GLU A 137 4.10 -2.31 -24.17
C GLU A 137 4.85 -1.79 -25.41
N LYS A 138 5.83 -0.89 -25.22
CA LYS A 138 6.65 -0.39 -26.32
C LYS A 138 7.42 -1.52 -27.01
N ARG A 139 8.05 -2.43 -26.24
CA ARG A 139 8.78 -3.58 -26.80
C ARG A 139 7.87 -4.53 -27.57
N ILE A 140 6.65 -4.75 -27.09
CA ILE A 140 5.65 -5.59 -27.77
C ILE A 140 5.28 -4.93 -29.11
N LYS A 141 4.93 -3.64 -29.11
CA LYS A 141 4.62 -2.90 -30.34
C LYS A 141 5.77 -2.91 -31.34
N ASP A 142 7.01 -2.68 -30.88
CA ASP A 142 8.19 -2.69 -31.75
C ASP A 142 8.45 -4.08 -32.35
N ARG A 143 8.23 -5.15 -31.57
CA ARG A 143 8.34 -6.53 -32.05
C ARG A 143 7.27 -6.83 -33.09
N ASP A 144 6.02 -6.47 -32.82
CA ASP A 144 4.90 -6.76 -33.71
C ASP A 144 5.02 -5.97 -35.02
N ARG A 145 5.56 -4.73 -34.97
CA ARG A 145 5.93 -3.96 -36.17
C ARG A 145 6.98 -4.67 -37.01
N LYS A 146 8.07 -5.16 -36.39
CA LYS A 146 9.13 -5.90 -37.11
C LYS A 146 8.62 -7.19 -37.76
N ILE A 147 7.66 -7.86 -37.13
CA ILE A 147 7.00 -9.05 -37.70
C ILE A 147 6.15 -8.66 -38.92
N ALA A 148 5.45 -7.52 -38.86
CA ALA A 148 4.64 -7.01 -39.97
C ALA A 148 5.49 -6.50 -41.16
N GLU A 149 6.66 -5.92 -40.90
CA GLU A 149 7.60 -5.41 -41.92
C GLU A 149 8.52 -6.50 -42.51
N GLY A 150 8.62 -7.67 -41.85
CA GLY A 150 9.51 -8.78 -42.21
C GLY A 150 8.84 -9.93 -42.99
N ARG A 151 7.68 -9.68 -43.60
CA ARG A 151 7.02 -10.53 -44.59
C ARG A 151 6.75 -9.74 -45.86
#